data_AF-A0A1W2H6M1-F1
#
_entry.id   AF-A0A1W2H6M1-F1
#
_cell.length_a   1.000
_cell.length_b   1.000
_cell.length_c   1.000
_cell.angle_alpha   90.00
_cell.angle_beta   90.00
_cell.angle_gamma   90.00
#
_symmetry.space_group_name_H-M   'P 1'
#
loop_
_entity.id
_entity.type
_entity.pdbx_description
1 polymer ?
#
loop_
_entity_poly.entity_id
_entity_poly.type
_entity_poly.pdbx_seq_one_letter_code
_entity_poly.pdbx_strand_id
1 'polypeptide(L)'
;MEKTDNKKDQNPPGGFRSYLRKISIHFPKLFPPPSADRLKNSLSLFEVEMDWIVSMSNQDLPSGSKISWKPSAKKMLDEAKIASTLGDTEKGWRCLKAADRFLYYGLAEVAPELLLAKEKTIIKEANDENKKLSFWRKNTINDLLPEKKEESLKELKPILTPERVNRIVEAKKILDEHFDNIYQKQTIIKSRLNILFYLGGLLIIFWFFAHPPVPLKIDKEDPFHYLVNHPLHFWWFVVLSGCLGAILSSFTDTISNFGKRSSIPNELSLGFLLLSRLMVGALSAIAVILILSADILNYKPDTVAMVLTLAFVSGFSDRFLASAIGKMLNS
;
A
#
# COMPACT_ATOMS: atom_id res chain seq x y z
N MET A 1 -23.90 -28.40 47.66
CA MET A 1 -24.70 -27.50 46.79
C MET A 1 -23.74 -26.88 45.80
N GLU A 2 -23.66 -27.50 44.63
CA GLU A 2 -22.70 -27.24 43.57
C GLU A 2 -23.46 -26.52 42.45
N LYS A 3 -23.09 -25.26 42.15
CA LYS A 3 -23.64 -24.51 41.02
C LYS A 3 -22.59 -24.46 39.92
N THR A 4 -22.74 -25.36 38.95
CA THR A 4 -22.02 -25.36 37.69
C THR A 4 -22.61 -24.29 36.76
N ASP A 5 -21.90 -23.17 36.60
CA ASP A 5 -22.22 -22.15 35.60
C ASP A 5 -21.74 -22.60 34.21
N ASN A 6 -22.70 -22.98 33.39
CA ASN A 6 -22.53 -23.45 32.03
C ASN A 6 -22.46 -22.24 31.08
N LYS A 7 -21.26 -21.71 30.85
CA LYS A 7 -21.00 -20.68 29.82
C LYS A 7 -20.95 -21.35 28.45
N LYS A 8 -22.06 -21.27 27.72
CA LYS A 8 -22.12 -21.59 26.29
C LYS A 8 -21.31 -20.56 25.49
N ASP A 9 -20.15 -20.97 24.99
CA ASP A 9 -19.42 -20.27 23.94
C ASP A 9 -20.24 -20.31 22.63
N GLN A 10 -21.09 -19.31 22.45
CA GLN A 10 -21.68 -19.02 21.14
C GLN A 10 -20.61 -18.36 20.27
N ASN A 11 -19.86 -19.18 19.52
CA ASN A 11 -19.05 -18.68 18.41
C ASN A 11 -20.00 -18.00 17.41
N PRO A 12 -19.82 -16.70 17.10
CA PRO A 12 -20.67 -16.02 16.13
C PRO A 12 -20.53 -16.71 14.76
N PRO A 13 -21.62 -16.84 13.98
CA PRO A 13 -21.59 -17.45 12.66
C PRO A 13 -20.55 -16.71 11.81
N GLY A 14 -19.60 -17.46 11.26
CA GLY A 14 -18.50 -16.94 10.46
C GLY A 14 -19.03 -16.14 9.27
N GLY A 15 -19.20 -14.83 9.46
CA GLY A 15 -19.65 -13.93 8.42
C GLY A 15 -18.69 -13.94 7.24
N PHE A 16 -19.14 -13.43 6.10
CA PHE A 16 -18.43 -13.33 4.82
C PHE A 16 -16.93 -12.96 4.92
N ARG A 17 -16.52 -12.21 5.96
CA ARG A 17 -15.12 -11.93 6.31
C ARG A 17 -14.26 -13.18 6.59
N SER A 18 -14.80 -14.20 7.24
CA SER A 18 -14.14 -15.49 7.48
C SER A 18 -13.84 -16.21 6.16
N TYR A 19 -14.80 -16.20 5.24
CA TYR A 19 -14.66 -16.79 3.91
C TYR A 19 -13.65 -16.03 3.05
N LEU A 20 -13.69 -14.69 3.04
CA LEU A 20 -12.68 -13.89 2.35
C LEU A 20 -11.27 -14.07 2.94
N ARG A 21 -11.15 -14.25 4.27
CA ARG A 21 -9.86 -14.62 4.89
C ARG A 21 -9.39 -15.98 4.39
N LYS A 22 -10.25 -17.00 4.30
CA LYS A 22 -9.89 -18.33 3.81
C LYS A 22 -9.45 -18.31 2.33
N ILE A 23 -10.14 -17.58 1.46
CA ILE A 23 -9.76 -17.43 0.05
C ILE A 23 -8.44 -16.65 -0.07
N SER A 24 -8.26 -15.60 0.75
CA SER A 24 -7.00 -14.85 0.83
C SER A 24 -5.83 -15.67 1.37
N ILE A 25 -6.06 -16.75 2.12
CA ILE A 25 -4.99 -17.62 2.67
C ILE A 25 -4.49 -18.64 1.64
N HIS A 26 -5.29 -19.02 0.63
CA HIS A 26 -4.88 -20.05 -0.33
C HIS A 26 -4.08 -19.54 -1.53
N PHE A 27 -4.40 -18.35 -2.07
CA PHE A 27 -3.63 -17.75 -3.16
C PHE A 27 -2.14 -17.44 -2.88
N PRO A 28 -1.69 -17.02 -1.68
CA PRO A 28 -0.29 -16.67 -1.45
C PRO A 28 0.69 -17.85 -1.42
N LYS A 29 0.22 -19.10 -1.37
CA LYS A 29 1.11 -20.28 -1.38
C LYS A 29 1.76 -20.56 -2.73
N LEU A 30 1.13 -20.15 -3.83
CA LEU A 30 1.67 -20.40 -5.17
C LEU A 30 2.74 -19.38 -5.58
N PHE A 31 2.69 -18.18 -5.01
CA PHE A 31 3.66 -17.11 -5.27
C PHE A 31 3.93 -16.36 -3.96
N PRO A 32 4.85 -16.84 -3.12
CA PRO A 32 5.21 -16.11 -1.91
C PRO A 32 5.66 -14.69 -2.28
N PRO A 33 5.21 -13.66 -1.54
CA PRO A 33 5.62 -12.31 -1.85
C PRO A 33 7.15 -12.22 -1.69
N PRO A 34 7.87 -11.49 -2.57
CA PRO A 34 9.33 -11.34 -2.48
C PRO A 34 9.83 -10.82 -1.10
N SER A 35 8.94 -10.23 -0.30
CA SER A 35 9.21 -9.79 1.06
C SER A 35 9.46 -10.94 2.05
N ALA A 36 8.93 -12.15 1.79
CA ALA A 36 9.10 -13.31 2.65
C ALA A 36 10.53 -13.85 2.60
N ASP A 37 11.07 -14.06 1.40
CA ASP A 37 12.46 -14.50 1.22
C ASP A 37 13.44 -13.44 1.73
N ARG A 38 13.15 -12.16 1.47
CA ARG A 38 13.94 -11.06 2.02
C ARG A 38 13.97 -11.08 3.55
N LEU A 39 12.82 -11.31 4.19
CA LEU A 39 12.74 -11.40 5.64
C LEU A 39 13.55 -12.58 6.17
N LYS A 40 13.43 -13.76 5.54
CA LYS A 40 14.18 -14.96 5.93
C LYS A 40 15.69 -14.72 5.89
N ASN A 41 16.19 -14.12 4.81
CA ASN A 41 17.61 -13.79 4.68
C ASN A 41 18.05 -12.74 5.71
N SER A 42 17.23 -11.74 5.99
CA SER A 42 17.52 -10.75 7.03
C SER A 42 17.52 -11.37 8.43
N LEU A 43 16.63 -12.33 8.72
CA LEU A 43 16.62 -13.04 10.00
C LEU A 43 17.91 -13.84 10.22
N SER A 44 18.39 -14.57 9.21
CA SER A 44 19.64 -15.33 9.34
C SER A 44 20.87 -14.43 9.52
N LEU A 45 20.93 -13.30 8.82
CA LEU A 45 22.03 -12.34 8.98
C LEU A 45 21.99 -11.68 10.37
N PHE A 46 20.80 -11.31 10.83
CA PHE A 46 20.62 -10.69 12.13
C PHE A 46 20.94 -11.62 13.29
N GLU A 47 20.66 -12.92 13.15
CA GLU A 47 21.02 -13.93 14.15
C GLU A 47 22.54 -13.99 14.35
N VAL A 48 23.32 -13.96 13.26
CA VAL A 48 24.79 -13.92 13.33
C VAL A 48 25.29 -12.62 13.97
N GLU A 49 24.72 -11.47 13.63
CA GLU A 49 25.07 -10.17 14.24
C GLU A 49 24.75 -10.16 15.74
N MET A 50 23.58 -10.67 16.13
CA MET A 50 23.16 -10.77 17.53
C MET A 50 24.08 -11.71 18.32
N ASP A 51 24.39 -12.89 17.80
CA ASP A 51 25.27 -13.87 18.46
C ASP A 51 26.67 -13.30 18.67
N TRP A 52 27.20 -12.57 17.68
CA TRP A 52 28.48 -11.86 17.79
C TRP A 52 28.47 -10.84 18.94
N ILE A 53 27.47 -9.94 19.00
CA ILE A 53 27.37 -8.93 20.07
C ILE A 53 27.19 -9.60 21.44
N VAL A 54 26.34 -10.63 21.53
CA VAL A 54 26.09 -11.37 22.77
C VAL A 54 27.36 -12.05 23.26
N SER A 55 28.15 -12.66 22.36
CA SER A 55 29.40 -13.35 22.70
C SER A 55 30.49 -12.40 23.22
N MET A 56 30.51 -11.15 22.74
CA MET A 56 31.48 -10.14 23.16
C MET A 56 31.04 -9.35 24.39
N SER A 57 29.76 -9.38 24.73
CA SER A 57 29.21 -8.74 25.93
C SER A 57 29.58 -9.55 27.18
N ASN A 58 30.76 -9.27 27.71
CA ASN A 58 31.41 -9.98 28.83
C ASN A 58 30.76 -9.74 30.22
N GLN A 59 29.68 -8.97 30.33
CA GLN A 59 29.07 -8.63 31.62
C GLN A 59 27.53 -8.60 31.55
N ASP A 60 26.88 -9.18 32.55
CA ASP A 60 25.57 -8.68 33.00
C ASP A 60 25.86 -7.29 33.59
N LEU A 61 25.37 -6.22 32.94
CA LEU A 61 25.82 -4.86 33.23
C LEU A 61 25.78 -4.52 34.74
N PRO A 62 26.71 -3.67 35.21
CA PRO A 62 26.59 -3.02 36.51
C PRO A 62 25.35 -2.10 36.53
N SER A 63 24.23 -2.63 37.02
CA SER A 63 23.11 -2.05 37.80
C SER A 63 22.46 -0.71 37.41
N GLY A 64 22.94 0.02 36.41
CA GLY A 64 22.50 1.38 36.09
C GLY A 64 21.44 1.47 35.00
N SER A 65 21.51 0.61 33.98
CA SER A 65 20.46 0.51 32.95
C SER A 65 19.50 -0.64 33.31
N LYS A 66 18.26 -0.31 33.65
CA LYS A 66 17.20 -1.30 33.98
C LYS A 66 16.79 -2.19 32.79
N ILE A 67 17.34 -1.98 31.60
CA ILE A 67 16.89 -2.65 30.38
C ILE A 67 17.79 -3.86 30.11
N SER A 68 17.25 -5.06 30.34
CA SER A 68 17.87 -6.31 29.90
C SER A 68 17.70 -6.45 28.38
N TRP A 69 18.65 -5.90 27.60
CA TRP A 69 18.54 -5.87 26.14
C TRP A 69 18.65 -7.27 25.52
N LYS A 70 19.52 -8.15 26.04
CA LYS A 70 19.73 -9.53 25.55
C LYS A 70 18.44 -10.36 25.45
N PRO A 71 17.68 -10.58 26.56
CA PRO A 71 16.45 -11.37 26.49
C PRO A 71 15.36 -10.68 25.66
N SER A 72 15.33 -9.34 25.63
CA SER A 72 14.36 -8.59 24.84
C SER A 72 14.61 -8.71 23.33
N ALA A 73 15.87 -8.57 22.90
CA ALA A 73 16.29 -8.77 21.52
C ALA A 73 15.99 -10.19 21.04
N LYS A 74 16.37 -11.20 21.85
CA LYS A 74 16.09 -12.61 21.54
C LYS A 74 14.60 -12.90 21.43
N LYS A 75 13.78 -12.43 22.39
CA LYS A 75 12.33 -12.58 22.33
C LYS A 75 11.74 -12.00 21.05
N MET A 76 12.14 -10.78 20.68
CA MET A 76 11.66 -10.15 19.45
C MET A 76 12.12 -10.89 18.20
N LEU A 77 13.34 -11.44 18.19
CA LEU A 77 13.84 -12.27 17.08
C LEU A 77 13.04 -13.58 16.96
N ASP A 78 12.74 -14.25 18.07
CA ASP A 78 11.92 -15.47 18.08
C ASP A 78 10.49 -15.18 17.58
N GLU A 79 9.89 -14.07 18.02
CA GLU A 79 8.59 -13.61 17.50
C GLU A 79 8.64 -13.31 16.00
N ALA A 80 9.74 -12.73 15.50
CA ALA A 80 9.93 -12.47 14.08
C ALA A 80 10.03 -13.77 13.26
N LYS A 81 10.74 -14.78 13.79
CA LYS A 81 10.83 -16.12 13.18
C LYS A 81 9.47 -16.82 13.14
N ILE A 82 8.72 -16.78 14.24
CA ILE A 82 7.35 -17.33 14.29
C ILE A 82 6.43 -16.61 13.30
N ALA A 83 6.47 -15.28 13.22
CA ALA A 83 5.67 -14.53 12.25
C ALA A 83 6.03 -14.91 10.80
N SER A 84 7.33 -15.09 10.51
CA SER A 84 7.81 -15.54 9.21
C SER A 84 7.28 -16.93 8.84
N THR A 85 7.31 -17.90 9.77
CA THR A 85 6.79 -19.25 9.51
C THR A 85 5.28 -19.28 9.32
N LEU A 86 4.55 -18.36 9.96
CA LEU A 86 3.11 -18.17 9.78
C LEU A 86 2.74 -17.40 8.50
N GLY A 87 3.73 -16.87 7.75
CA GLY A 87 3.52 -16.05 6.56
C GLY A 87 3.11 -14.61 6.84
N ASP A 88 3.13 -14.18 8.12
CA ASP A 88 2.89 -12.80 8.53
C ASP A 88 4.17 -11.97 8.40
N THR A 89 4.50 -11.64 7.15
CA THR A 89 5.74 -10.93 6.82
C THR A 89 5.82 -9.53 7.46
N GLU A 90 4.69 -8.83 7.61
CA GLU A 90 4.66 -7.49 8.21
C GLU A 90 4.99 -7.54 9.70
N LYS A 91 4.36 -8.45 10.45
CA LYS A 91 4.71 -8.66 11.86
C LYS A 91 6.16 -9.08 12.00
N GLY A 92 6.64 -9.97 11.13
CA GLY A 92 8.03 -10.40 11.12
C GLY A 92 9.03 -9.25 10.99
N TRP A 93 8.80 -8.33 10.04
CA TRP A 93 9.65 -7.14 9.88
C TRP A 93 9.60 -6.19 11.09
N ARG A 94 8.43 -6.00 11.70
CA ARG A 94 8.29 -5.15 12.90
C ARG A 94 9.04 -5.73 14.10
N CYS A 95 8.92 -7.03 14.34
CA CYS A 95 9.64 -7.73 15.40
C CYS A 95 11.16 -7.70 15.16
N LEU A 96 11.61 -7.93 13.91
CA LEU A 96 13.02 -7.85 13.56
C LEU A 96 13.62 -6.45 13.80
N LYS A 97 12.93 -5.38 13.38
CA LYS A 97 13.36 -4.00 13.66
C LYS A 97 13.38 -3.68 15.15
N ALA A 98 12.43 -4.22 15.91
CA ALA A 98 12.43 -4.08 17.36
C ALA A 98 13.64 -4.77 18.00
N ALA A 99 13.99 -5.97 17.53
CA ALA A 99 15.21 -6.67 17.96
C ALA A 99 16.47 -5.87 17.60
N ASP A 100 16.56 -5.32 16.38
CA ASP A 100 17.67 -4.48 15.92
C ASP A 100 17.87 -3.26 16.83
N ARG A 101 16.78 -2.58 17.20
CA ARG A 101 16.86 -1.46 18.16
C ARG A 101 17.40 -1.88 19.53
N PHE A 102 17.10 -3.10 20.00
CA PHE A 102 17.69 -3.59 21.25
C PHE A 102 19.20 -3.85 21.13
N LEU A 103 19.71 -4.21 19.95
CA LEU A 103 21.15 -4.37 19.74
C LEU A 103 21.94 -3.07 19.92
N TYR A 104 21.32 -1.90 19.77
CA TYR A 104 22.01 -0.63 19.99
C TYR A 104 22.49 -0.48 21.44
N TYR A 105 21.80 -1.09 22.41
CA TYR A 105 22.27 -1.17 23.79
C TYR A 105 23.50 -2.06 23.92
N GLY A 106 23.50 -3.23 23.28
CA GLY A 106 24.67 -4.12 23.25
C GLY A 106 25.87 -3.52 22.53
N LEU A 107 25.64 -2.78 21.43
CA LEU A 107 26.69 -2.05 20.72
C LEU A 107 27.29 -0.94 21.58
N ALA A 108 26.49 -0.27 22.42
CA ALA A 108 27.01 0.73 23.35
C ALA A 108 27.99 0.13 24.37
N GLU A 109 27.80 -1.14 24.75
CA GLU A 109 28.66 -1.86 25.69
C GLU A 109 29.93 -2.40 25.03
N VAL A 110 29.76 -3.04 23.87
CA VAL A 110 30.82 -3.85 23.24
C VAL A 110 31.65 -3.05 22.25
N ALA A 111 31.01 -2.22 21.43
CA ALA A 111 31.60 -1.59 20.25
C ALA A 111 31.03 -0.17 20.05
N PRO A 112 31.32 0.77 20.97
CA PRO A 112 30.75 2.12 20.95
C PRO A 112 31.06 2.87 19.64
N GLU A 113 32.20 2.62 19.01
CA GLU A 113 32.55 3.16 17.70
C GLU A 113 31.59 2.74 16.58
N LEU A 114 31.11 1.50 16.59
CA LEU A 114 30.12 1.02 15.62
C LEU A 114 28.76 1.67 15.85
N LEU A 115 28.37 1.90 17.11
CA LEU A 115 27.14 2.61 17.43
C LEU A 115 27.18 4.06 16.93
N LEU A 116 28.31 4.76 17.08
CA LEU A 116 28.51 6.10 16.53
C LEU A 116 28.49 6.10 15.00
N ALA A 117 29.01 5.05 14.36
CA ALA A 117 28.88 4.88 12.92
C ALA A 117 27.41 4.72 12.51
N LYS A 118 26.62 3.90 13.22
CA LYS A 118 25.17 3.76 12.99
C LYS A 118 24.42 5.09 13.22
N GLU A 119 24.78 5.86 14.25
CA GLU A 119 24.25 7.21 14.50
C GLU A 119 24.47 8.14 13.30
N LYS A 120 25.72 8.20 12.77
CA LYS A 120 26.04 8.98 11.57
C LYS A 120 25.24 8.53 10.35
N THR A 121 25.03 7.23 10.19
CA THR A 121 24.18 6.69 9.10
C THR A 121 22.73 7.16 9.23
N ILE A 122 22.17 7.14 10.44
CA ILE A 122 20.80 7.62 10.70
C ILE A 122 20.67 9.10 10.34
N ILE A 123 21.63 9.95 10.77
CA ILE A 123 21.63 11.39 10.45
C ILE A 123 21.73 11.60 8.93
N LYS A 124 22.66 10.91 8.27
CA LYS A 124 22.84 10.99 6.82
C LYS A 124 21.56 10.58 6.08
N GLU A 125 20.91 9.52 6.53
CA GLU A 125 19.68 9.03 5.93
C GLU A 125 18.48 9.97 6.18
N ALA A 126 18.40 10.57 7.37
CA ALA A 126 17.37 11.55 7.69
C ALA A 126 17.51 12.85 6.88
N ASN A 127 18.75 13.21 6.54
CA ASN A 127 19.08 14.40 5.75
C ASN A 127 19.12 14.17 4.23
N ASP A 128 19.01 12.92 3.76
CA ASP A 128 19.00 12.58 2.33
C ASP A 128 17.74 13.13 1.63
N GLU A 129 17.96 14.07 0.71
CA GLU A 129 16.89 14.72 -0.07
C GLU A 129 16.09 13.73 -0.92
N ASN A 130 16.70 12.61 -1.33
CA ASN A 130 16.05 11.61 -2.16
C ASN A 130 15.00 10.81 -1.40
N LYS A 131 15.19 10.60 -0.08
CA LYS A 131 14.31 9.79 0.77
C LYS A 131 13.12 10.57 1.33
N LYS A 132 13.09 11.89 1.11
CA LYS A 132 11.99 12.82 1.41
C LYS A 132 11.28 12.50 2.74
N LEU A 133 12.01 12.49 3.84
CA LEU A 133 11.39 12.45 5.17
C LEU A 133 10.46 13.66 5.35
N SER A 134 9.39 13.50 6.13
CA SER A 134 8.56 14.64 6.51
C SER A 134 9.36 15.63 7.36
N PHE A 135 9.12 16.93 7.16
CA PHE A 135 9.83 18.02 7.85
C PHE A 135 9.94 17.80 9.36
N TRP A 136 8.83 17.45 10.03
CA TRP A 136 8.83 17.19 11.47
C TRP A 136 9.72 16.00 11.87
N ARG A 137 9.75 14.92 11.08
CA ARG A 137 10.58 13.73 11.39
C ARG A 137 12.06 14.05 11.28
N LYS A 138 12.43 14.79 10.22
CA LYS A 138 13.79 15.28 10.02
C LYS A 138 14.23 16.14 11.21
N ASN A 139 13.40 17.10 11.62
CA ASN A 139 13.69 17.96 12.76
C ASN A 139 13.79 17.16 14.06
N THR A 140 12.84 16.27 14.36
CA THR A 140 12.90 15.43 15.57
C THR A 140 14.16 14.57 15.62
N ILE A 141 14.60 13.99 14.49
CA ILE A 141 15.86 13.23 14.44
C ILE A 141 17.06 14.15 14.72
N ASN A 142 17.10 15.34 14.13
CA ASN A 142 18.17 16.32 14.35
C ASN A 142 18.18 16.88 15.79
N ASP A 143 17.01 17.00 16.43
CA ASP A 143 16.87 17.41 17.83
C ASP A 143 17.34 16.30 18.78
N LEU A 144 17.04 15.04 18.46
CA LEU A 144 17.50 13.87 19.22
C LEU A 144 19.01 13.66 19.06
N LEU A 145 19.54 13.87 17.86
CA LEU A 145 20.91 13.63 17.45
C LEU A 145 21.56 14.91 16.93
N PRO A 146 21.83 15.90 17.81
CA PRO A 146 22.42 17.16 17.38
C PRO A 146 23.81 16.90 16.79
N GLU A 147 24.02 17.37 15.57
CA GLU A 147 25.29 17.26 14.86
C GLU A 147 26.35 18.04 15.64
N LYS A 148 27.16 17.33 16.43
CA LYS A 148 28.32 17.94 17.08
C LYS A 148 29.31 18.32 15.98
N LYS A 149 29.70 19.60 15.92
CA LYS A 149 30.80 20.06 15.06
C LYS A 149 32.00 19.15 15.28
N GLU A 150 32.57 18.67 14.18
CA GLU A 150 33.56 17.59 14.12
C GLU A 150 34.82 17.86 14.97
N GLU A 151 35.10 19.14 15.28
CA GLU A 151 36.16 19.59 16.19
C GLU A 151 35.98 19.11 17.64
N SER A 152 34.75 18.89 18.10
CA SER A 152 34.49 18.43 19.48
C SER A 152 34.65 16.92 19.69
N LEU A 153 34.88 16.15 18.62
CA LEU A 153 34.93 14.69 18.63
C LEU A 153 36.35 14.11 18.72
N LYS A 154 37.39 14.92 18.45
CA LYS A 154 38.78 14.44 18.43
C LYS A 154 39.42 14.30 19.81
N GLU A 155 38.89 14.96 20.85
CA GLU A 155 39.59 15.06 22.15
C GLU A 155 38.94 14.27 23.30
N LEU A 156 37.74 13.71 23.14
CA LEU A 156 37.16 12.82 24.15
C LEU A 156 36.59 11.58 23.48
N LYS A 157 37.05 10.39 23.89
CA LYS A 157 36.25 9.17 23.77
C LYS A 157 34.86 9.52 24.28
N PRO A 158 33.83 9.61 23.43
CA PRO A 158 32.55 10.10 23.87
C PRO A 158 32.02 9.09 24.87
N ILE A 159 31.93 9.47 26.14
CA ILE A 159 31.27 8.68 27.15
C ILE A 159 29.82 8.53 26.67
N LEU A 160 29.46 7.33 26.20
CA LEU A 160 28.10 7.04 25.79
C LEU A 160 27.24 6.92 27.04
N THR A 161 26.52 7.99 27.35
CA THR A 161 25.54 7.96 28.43
C THR A 161 24.33 7.12 27.99
N PRO A 162 23.66 6.41 28.91
CA PRO A 162 22.44 5.65 28.60
C PRO A 162 21.35 6.50 27.90
N GLU A 163 21.28 7.79 28.25
CA GLU A 163 20.39 8.77 27.61
C GLU A 163 20.72 8.98 26.13
N ARG A 164 22.00 9.01 25.76
CA ARG A 164 22.39 9.13 24.34
C ARG A 164 21.99 7.88 23.56
N VAL A 165 22.18 6.69 24.11
CA VAL A 165 21.75 5.43 23.47
C VAL A 165 20.23 5.44 23.24
N ASN A 166 19.45 5.85 24.25
CA ASN A 166 18.00 5.98 24.12
C ASN A 166 17.59 6.96 23.00
N ARG A 167 18.28 8.09 22.86
CA ARG A 167 18.02 9.04 21.77
C ARG A 167 18.34 8.46 20.39
N ILE A 168 19.42 7.69 20.25
CA ILE A 168 19.74 6.98 19.00
C ILE A 168 18.66 5.95 18.67
N VAL A 169 18.21 5.18 19.67
CA VAL A 169 17.13 4.19 19.49
C VAL A 169 15.82 4.86 19.06
N GLU A 170 15.44 5.98 19.67
CA GLU A 170 14.22 6.70 19.30
C GLU A 170 14.33 7.32 17.90
N ALA A 171 15.48 7.88 17.54
CA ALA A 171 15.74 8.39 16.19
C ALA A 171 15.64 7.26 15.14
N LYS A 172 16.23 6.10 15.43
CA LYS A 172 16.14 4.90 14.58
C LYS A 172 14.69 4.43 14.43
N LYS A 173 13.91 4.44 15.51
CA LYS A 173 12.48 4.10 15.48
C LYS A 173 11.67 5.02 14.57
N ILE A 174 11.84 6.34 14.68
CA ILE A 174 11.16 7.32 13.81
C ILE A 174 11.49 7.07 12.33
N LEU A 175 12.76 6.77 12.06
CA LEU A 175 13.23 6.46 10.72
C LEU A 175 12.63 5.15 10.18
N ASP A 176 12.60 4.10 11.00
CA ASP A 176 12.01 2.81 10.64
C ASP A 176 10.51 2.92 10.36
N GLU A 177 9.78 3.68 11.18
CA GLU A 177 8.35 3.97 10.98
C GLU A 177 8.09 4.70 9.67
N HIS A 178 8.96 5.63 9.27
CA HIS A 178 8.87 6.29 7.96
C HIS A 178 8.96 5.28 6.82
N PHE A 179 9.94 4.37 6.87
CA PHE A 179 10.07 3.34 5.85
C PHE A 179 8.91 2.35 5.85
N ASP A 180 8.41 1.96 7.02
CA ASP A 180 7.23 1.10 7.12
C ASP A 180 6.01 1.73 6.45
N ASN A 181 5.78 3.02 6.69
CA ASN A 181 4.71 3.76 6.04
C ASN A 181 4.87 3.81 4.51
N ILE A 182 6.10 3.95 4.01
CA ILE A 182 6.39 3.91 2.56
C ILE A 182 6.06 2.52 2.00
N TYR A 183 6.54 1.46 2.64
CA TYR A 183 6.30 0.09 2.19
C TYR A 183 4.82 -0.28 2.24
N GLN A 184 4.11 0.08 3.30
CA GLN A 184 2.66 -0.11 3.40
C GLN A 184 1.94 0.62 2.26
N LYS A 185 2.28 1.88 1.99
CA LYS A 185 1.71 2.64 0.87
C LYS A 185 1.95 1.94 -0.47
N GLN A 186 3.16 1.44 -0.72
CA GLN A 186 3.45 0.70 -1.95
C GLN A 186 2.63 -0.59 -2.06
N THR A 187 2.48 -1.34 -0.97
CA THR A 187 1.68 -2.57 -0.92
C THR A 187 0.21 -2.28 -1.22
N ILE A 188 -0.37 -1.24 -0.62
CA ILE A 188 -1.75 -0.81 -0.88
C ILE A 188 -1.92 -0.44 -2.35
N ILE A 189 -0.98 0.30 -2.94
CA ILE A 189 -1.05 0.70 -4.35
C ILE A 189 -0.95 -0.51 -5.27
N LYS A 190 -0.02 -1.43 -5.03
CA LYS A 190 0.09 -2.69 -5.80
C LYS A 190 -1.19 -3.50 -5.73
N SER A 191 -1.79 -3.62 -4.54
CA SER A 191 -3.07 -4.30 -4.37
C SER A 191 -4.19 -3.65 -5.21
N ARG A 192 -4.29 -2.31 -5.19
CA ARG A 192 -5.25 -1.56 -6.02
C ARG A 192 -5.04 -1.81 -7.51
N LEU A 193 -3.80 -1.73 -7.98
CA LEU A 193 -3.46 -1.96 -9.38
C LEU A 193 -3.77 -3.41 -9.81
N ASN A 194 -3.51 -4.39 -8.95
CA ASN A 194 -3.85 -5.78 -9.22
C ASN A 194 -5.37 -5.98 -9.32
N ILE A 195 -6.16 -5.40 -8.41
CA ILE A 195 -7.63 -5.46 -8.47
C ILE A 195 -8.14 -4.84 -9.77
N LEU A 196 -7.66 -3.64 -10.13
CA LEU A 196 -8.01 -2.97 -11.38
C LEU A 196 -7.61 -3.80 -12.61
N PHE A 197 -6.44 -4.43 -12.58
CA PHE A 197 -5.95 -5.28 -13.65
C PHE A 197 -6.85 -6.50 -13.85
N TYR A 198 -7.19 -7.23 -12.78
CA TYR A 198 -8.07 -8.40 -12.86
C TYR A 198 -9.48 -8.02 -13.29
N LEU A 199 -10.01 -6.91 -12.76
CA LEU A 199 -11.33 -6.42 -13.13
C LEU A 199 -11.37 -6.02 -14.61
N GLY A 200 -10.37 -5.26 -15.09
CA GLY A 200 -10.25 -4.87 -16.49
C GLY A 200 -10.12 -6.09 -17.42
N GLY A 201 -9.27 -7.05 -17.06
CA GLY A 201 -9.12 -8.31 -17.80
C GLY A 201 -10.42 -9.11 -17.85
N LEU A 202 -11.16 -9.19 -16.73
CA LEU A 202 -12.45 -9.84 -16.65
C LEU A 202 -13.48 -9.15 -17.56
N LEU A 203 -13.55 -7.81 -17.58
CA LEU A 203 -14.45 -7.09 -18.49
C LEU A 203 -14.09 -7.34 -19.96
N ILE A 204 -12.81 -7.40 -20.31
CA ILE A 204 -12.35 -7.72 -21.67
C ILE A 204 -12.74 -9.15 -22.04
N ILE A 205 -12.57 -10.12 -21.14
CA ILE A 205 -13.01 -11.50 -21.34
C ILE A 205 -14.52 -11.54 -21.58
N PHE A 206 -15.31 -10.90 -20.71
CA PHE A 206 -16.76 -10.80 -20.88
C PHE A 206 -17.14 -10.13 -22.21
N TRP A 207 -16.39 -9.13 -22.65
CA TRP A 207 -16.57 -8.49 -23.96
C TRP A 207 -16.39 -9.48 -25.11
N PHE A 208 -15.34 -10.32 -25.07
CA PHE A 208 -15.09 -11.32 -26.11
C PHE A 208 -16.12 -12.45 -26.12
N PHE A 209 -16.54 -12.94 -24.95
CA PHE A 209 -17.47 -14.07 -24.83
C PHE A 209 -18.93 -13.72 -25.11
N ALA A 210 -19.31 -12.43 -25.06
CA ALA A 210 -20.69 -12.03 -25.27
C ALA A 210 -21.22 -12.28 -26.71
N HIS A 211 -20.35 -12.49 -27.73
CA HIS A 211 -20.67 -12.84 -29.15
C HIS A 211 -21.67 -11.91 -29.92
N PRO A 212 -21.64 -11.86 -31.29
CA PRO A 212 -20.53 -11.96 -32.25
C PRO A 212 -19.87 -10.56 -32.47
N PRO A 213 -18.79 -10.44 -33.27
CA PRO A 213 -18.16 -9.16 -33.55
C PRO A 213 -19.20 -8.18 -34.09
N VAL A 214 -19.46 -7.11 -33.33
CA VAL A 214 -20.13 -5.93 -33.88
C VAL A 214 -19.34 -5.57 -35.13
N PRO A 215 -19.93 -5.62 -36.34
CA PRO A 215 -19.23 -5.21 -37.54
C PRO A 215 -18.78 -3.76 -37.32
N LEU A 216 -17.49 -3.56 -37.08
CA LEU A 216 -16.93 -2.22 -36.80
C LEU A 216 -17.12 -1.27 -37.99
N LYS A 217 -17.37 -1.84 -39.17
CA LYS A 217 -17.84 -1.17 -40.36
C LYS A 217 -19.20 -1.75 -40.73
N ILE A 218 -20.26 -1.05 -40.32
CA ILE A 218 -21.56 -1.20 -40.97
C ILE A 218 -21.53 -0.18 -42.11
N ASP A 219 -21.53 -0.66 -43.36
CA ASP A 219 -21.55 0.25 -44.51
C ASP A 219 -22.91 0.98 -44.52
N LYS A 220 -22.87 2.28 -44.23
CA LYS A 220 -23.92 3.29 -44.44
C LYS A 220 -25.28 3.12 -43.73
N GLU A 221 -25.50 2.07 -42.95
CA GLU A 221 -26.69 2.02 -42.09
C GLU A 221 -26.46 2.82 -40.80
N ASP A 222 -27.49 3.55 -40.38
CA ASP A 222 -27.53 4.31 -39.13
C ASP A 222 -27.08 3.40 -37.96
N PRO A 223 -26.05 3.76 -37.16
CA PRO A 223 -25.61 2.93 -36.03
C PRO A 223 -26.71 2.68 -35.01
N PHE A 224 -27.76 3.50 -34.97
CA PHE A 224 -28.94 3.27 -34.14
C PHE A 224 -29.89 2.21 -34.72
N HIS A 225 -29.76 1.83 -35.99
CA HIS A 225 -30.48 0.67 -36.54
C HIS A 225 -30.08 -0.64 -35.83
N TYR A 226 -28.79 -0.77 -35.47
CA TYR A 226 -28.31 -1.88 -34.65
C TYR A 226 -28.89 -1.86 -33.22
N LEU A 227 -29.09 -0.67 -32.64
CA LEU A 227 -29.77 -0.49 -31.35
C LEU A 227 -31.21 -1.03 -31.40
N VAL A 228 -31.95 -0.80 -32.51
CA VAL A 228 -33.33 -1.28 -32.66
C VAL A 228 -33.39 -2.81 -32.78
N ASN A 229 -32.47 -3.40 -33.54
CA ASN A 229 -32.48 -4.85 -33.79
C ASN A 229 -31.94 -5.67 -32.60
N HIS A 230 -30.99 -5.11 -31.83
CA HIS A 230 -30.34 -5.81 -30.72
C HIS A 230 -30.10 -4.89 -29.51
N PRO A 231 -31.17 -4.36 -28.87
CA PRO A 231 -31.06 -3.34 -27.83
C PRO A 231 -30.24 -3.79 -26.62
N LEU A 232 -30.43 -5.03 -26.17
CA LEU A 232 -29.70 -5.59 -25.03
C LEU A 232 -28.19 -5.65 -25.28
N HIS A 233 -27.76 -6.08 -26.48
CA HIS A 233 -26.35 -6.20 -26.83
C HIS A 233 -25.71 -4.82 -26.96
N PHE A 234 -26.40 -3.88 -27.60
CA PHE A 234 -25.91 -2.52 -27.74
C PHE A 234 -25.68 -1.86 -26.36
N TRP A 235 -26.68 -1.89 -25.48
CA TRP A 235 -26.55 -1.29 -24.13
C TRP A 235 -25.47 -1.97 -23.30
N TRP A 236 -25.32 -3.29 -23.44
CA TRP A 236 -24.24 -4.03 -22.81
C TRP A 236 -22.86 -3.52 -23.24
N PHE A 237 -22.62 -3.34 -24.55
CA PHE A 237 -21.35 -2.79 -25.05
C PHE A 237 -21.12 -1.33 -24.61
N VAL A 238 -22.15 -0.49 -24.59
CA VAL A 238 -22.05 0.89 -24.10
C VAL A 238 -21.64 0.91 -22.62
N VAL A 239 -22.28 0.08 -21.78
CA VAL A 239 -21.97 -0.03 -20.35
C VAL A 239 -20.56 -0.56 -20.13
N LEU A 240 -20.18 -1.62 -20.82
CA LEU A 240 -18.83 -2.18 -20.72
C LEU A 240 -17.77 -1.16 -21.16
N SER A 241 -18.04 -0.40 -22.23
CA SER A 241 -17.12 0.62 -22.74
C SER A 241 -16.92 1.75 -21.72
N GLY A 242 -18.01 2.22 -21.11
CA GLY A 242 -17.96 3.19 -20.02
C GLY A 242 -17.20 2.67 -18.78
N CYS A 243 -17.44 1.42 -18.40
CA CYS A 243 -16.70 0.78 -17.31
C CYS A 243 -15.19 0.67 -17.61
N LEU A 244 -14.81 0.31 -18.84
CA LEU A 244 -13.40 0.26 -19.26
C LEU A 244 -12.74 1.64 -19.20
N GLY A 245 -13.45 2.68 -19.65
CA GLY A 245 -13.02 4.07 -19.51
C GLY A 245 -12.75 4.44 -18.05
N ALA A 246 -13.67 4.09 -17.14
CA ALA A 246 -13.54 4.35 -15.71
C ALA A 246 -12.37 3.59 -15.05
N ILE A 247 -12.09 2.35 -15.49
CA ILE A 247 -10.93 1.57 -15.03
C ILE A 247 -9.64 2.24 -15.49
N LEU A 248 -9.54 2.64 -16.77
CA LEU A 248 -8.34 3.31 -17.28
C LEU A 248 -8.10 4.64 -16.57
N SER A 249 -9.16 5.42 -16.34
CA SER A 249 -9.12 6.65 -15.54
C SER A 249 -8.63 6.38 -14.11
N SER A 250 -9.11 5.31 -13.47
CA SER A 250 -8.64 4.91 -12.13
C SER A 250 -7.17 4.47 -12.11
N PHE A 251 -6.71 3.79 -13.15
CA PHE A 251 -5.32 3.34 -13.30
C PHE A 251 -4.39 4.54 -13.44
N THR A 252 -4.71 5.46 -14.36
CA THR A 252 -3.95 6.71 -14.56
C THR A 252 -3.97 7.61 -13.32
N ASP A 253 -5.09 7.68 -12.60
CA ASP A 253 -5.20 8.41 -11.33
C ASP A 253 -4.29 7.81 -10.24
N THR A 254 -4.27 6.49 -10.14
CA THR A 254 -3.43 5.77 -9.16
C THR A 254 -1.94 5.99 -9.44
N ILE A 255 -1.53 5.97 -10.71
CA ILE A 255 -0.14 6.20 -11.12
C ILE A 255 0.25 7.68 -11.00
N SER A 256 -0.59 8.61 -11.46
CA SER A 256 -0.28 10.04 -11.42
C SER A 256 -0.25 10.63 -10.00
N ASN A 257 -1.01 10.03 -9.07
CA ASN A 257 -0.93 10.37 -7.65
C ASN A 257 0.09 9.53 -6.88
N PHE A 258 0.81 8.63 -7.56
CA PHE A 258 1.93 7.91 -6.96
C PHE A 258 2.99 8.92 -6.50
N GLY A 259 3.22 9.00 -5.19
CA GLY A 259 4.16 9.94 -4.58
C GLY A 259 3.56 11.24 -4.04
N LYS A 260 2.31 11.60 -4.38
CA LYS A 260 1.62 12.72 -3.71
C LYS A 260 1.24 12.29 -2.29
N ARG A 261 1.33 13.21 -1.31
CA ARG A 261 0.97 12.98 0.11
C ARG A 261 -0.55 12.83 0.27
N SER A 262 -1.12 11.74 -0.24
CA SER A 262 -2.45 11.31 0.20
C SER A 262 -2.32 10.74 1.61
N SER A 263 -3.06 11.32 2.54
CA SER A 263 -3.28 10.70 3.85
C SER A 263 -3.96 9.35 3.62
N ILE A 264 -3.62 8.37 4.47
CA ILE A 264 -4.24 7.04 4.43
C ILE A 264 -5.36 7.03 5.48
N PRO A 265 -6.56 7.53 5.16
CA PRO A 265 -7.75 7.02 5.78
C PRO A 265 -8.66 6.47 4.66
N ASN A 266 -9.08 5.22 4.84
CA ASN A 266 -10.10 4.50 4.07
C ASN A 266 -9.57 3.30 3.25
N GLU A 267 -8.96 2.33 3.93
CA GLU A 267 -8.85 0.97 3.40
C GLU A 267 -10.23 0.28 3.32
N LEU A 268 -11.15 0.63 4.23
CA LEU A 268 -12.50 0.05 4.30
C LEU A 268 -13.43 0.49 3.17
N SER A 269 -13.19 1.63 2.52
CA SER A 269 -14.03 2.10 1.42
C SER A 269 -13.49 1.74 0.04
N LEU A 270 -12.40 0.98 -0.06
CA LEU A 270 -11.69 0.81 -1.33
C LEU A 270 -12.55 0.09 -2.38
N GLY A 271 -13.16 -1.03 -2.00
CA GLY A 271 -14.04 -1.78 -2.90
C GLY A 271 -15.28 -0.99 -3.28
N PHE A 272 -15.87 -0.27 -2.31
CA PHE A 272 -17.03 0.57 -2.54
C PHE A 272 -16.71 1.73 -3.49
N LEU A 273 -15.58 2.42 -3.30
CA LEU A 273 -15.17 3.54 -4.16
C LEU A 273 -14.88 3.08 -5.59
N LEU A 274 -14.23 1.93 -5.76
CA LEU A 274 -14.02 1.32 -7.08
C LEU A 274 -15.35 0.99 -7.75
N LEU A 275 -16.27 0.35 -7.04
CA LEU A 275 -17.60 0.01 -7.56
C LEU A 275 -18.41 1.26 -7.95
N SER A 276 -18.43 2.27 -7.08
CA SER A 276 -19.09 3.55 -7.37
C SER A 276 -18.52 4.19 -8.62
N ARG A 277 -17.20 4.16 -8.82
CA ARG A 277 -16.57 4.75 -10.01
C ARG A 277 -16.93 4.00 -11.29
N LEU A 278 -17.05 2.68 -11.25
CA LEU A 278 -17.55 1.88 -12.39
C LEU A 278 -19.01 2.22 -12.71
N MET A 279 -19.85 2.31 -11.68
CA MET A 279 -21.26 2.66 -11.84
C MET A 279 -21.43 4.05 -12.44
N VAL A 280 -20.66 5.04 -11.96
CA VAL A 280 -20.65 6.40 -12.53
C VAL A 280 -20.17 6.37 -13.98
N GLY A 281 -19.13 5.60 -14.32
CA GLY A 281 -18.66 5.45 -15.70
C GLY A 281 -19.72 4.84 -16.63
N ALA A 282 -20.41 3.79 -16.18
CA ALA A 282 -21.51 3.16 -16.91
C ALA A 282 -22.69 4.11 -17.11
N LEU A 283 -23.12 4.80 -16.05
CA LEU A 283 -24.23 5.77 -16.11
C LEU A 283 -23.89 6.96 -17.01
N SER A 284 -22.65 7.46 -16.95
CA SER A 284 -22.14 8.53 -17.83
C SER A 284 -22.19 8.11 -19.30
N ALA A 285 -21.78 6.88 -19.62
CA ALA A 285 -21.92 6.31 -20.96
C ALA A 285 -23.37 6.27 -21.44
N ILE A 286 -24.28 5.76 -20.62
CA ILE A 286 -25.70 5.71 -20.95
C ILE A 286 -26.26 7.12 -21.20
N ALA A 287 -25.97 8.07 -20.31
CA ALA A 287 -26.48 9.44 -20.42
C ALA A 287 -26.00 10.14 -21.71
N VAL A 288 -24.72 10.01 -22.06
CA VAL A 288 -24.17 10.59 -23.30
C VAL A 288 -24.84 10.00 -24.54
N ILE A 289 -25.07 8.68 -24.57
CA ILE A 289 -25.75 8.05 -25.70
C ILE A 289 -27.22 8.48 -25.79
N LEU A 290 -27.92 8.63 -24.65
CA LEU A 290 -29.30 9.15 -24.64
C LEU A 290 -29.38 10.58 -25.19
N ILE A 291 -28.46 11.47 -24.78
CA ILE A 291 -28.39 12.85 -25.30
C ILE A 291 -28.15 12.88 -26.81
N LEU A 292 -27.25 12.01 -27.30
CA LEU A 292 -26.99 11.88 -28.74
C LEU A 292 -28.20 11.34 -29.50
N SER A 293 -28.92 10.36 -28.94
CA SER A 293 -30.12 9.79 -29.56
C SER A 293 -31.30 10.78 -29.64
N ALA A 294 -31.31 11.80 -28.77
CA ALA A 294 -32.33 12.84 -28.76
C ALA A 294 -32.08 13.98 -29.78
N ASP A 295 -31.01 13.89 -30.59
CA ASP A 295 -30.58 14.90 -31.58
C ASP A 295 -30.34 16.31 -30.98
N ILE A 296 -30.11 16.41 -29.67
CA ILE A 296 -29.93 17.69 -28.95
C ILE A 296 -28.67 18.43 -29.43
N LEU A 297 -27.64 17.69 -29.83
CA LEU A 297 -26.32 18.22 -30.20
C LEU A 297 -26.14 18.40 -31.71
N ASN A 298 -27.16 18.12 -32.54
CA ASN A 298 -27.05 18.06 -34.02
C ASN A 298 -25.83 17.23 -34.50
N TYR A 299 -25.46 16.21 -33.73
CA TYR A 299 -24.28 15.38 -33.98
C TYR A 299 -24.72 13.93 -34.15
N LYS A 300 -24.56 13.40 -35.36
CA LYS A 300 -24.92 12.02 -35.69
C LYS A 300 -23.64 11.21 -35.86
N PRO A 301 -23.35 10.27 -34.96
CA PRO A 301 -22.19 9.40 -35.13
C PRO A 301 -22.40 8.52 -36.35
N ASP A 302 -21.43 8.48 -37.26
CA ASP A 302 -21.55 7.69 -38.51
C ASP A 302 -21.25 6.20 -38.29
N THR A 303 -20.66 5.82 -37.15
CA THR A 303 -20.21 4.45 -36.88
C THR A 303 -20.46 4.02 -35.45
N VAL A 304 -20.71 2.72 -35.25
CA VAL A 304 -20.83 2.11 -33.91
C VAL A 304 -19.53 2.24 -33.12
N ALA A 305 -18.38 2.18 -33.80
CA ALA A 305 -17.08 2.43 -33.19
C ALA A 305 -17.00 3.82 -32.54
N MET A 306 -17.60 4.84 -33.17
CA MET A 306 -17.66 6.18 -32.61
C MET A 306 -18.56 6.27 -31.37
N VAL A 307 -19.72 5.61 -31.40
CA VAL A 307 -20.62 5.49 -30.24
C VAL A 307 -19.89 4.84 -29.06
N LEU A 308 -19.20 3.72 -29.30
CA LEU A 308 -18.44 3.03 -28.26
C LEU A 308 -17.26 3.85 -27.76
N THR A 309 -16.59 4.61 -28.64
CA THR A 309 -15.52 5.54 -28.26
C THR A 309 -16.05 6.67 -27.39
N LEU A 310 -17.22 7.23 -27.72
CA LEU A 310 -17.87 8.27 -26.92
C LEU A 310 -18.28 7.73 -25.54
N ALA A 311 -18.82 6.51 -25.48
CA ALA A 311 -19.11 5.82 -24.22
C ALA A 311 -17.84 5.56 -23.38
N PHE A 312 -16.75 5.16 -24.03
CA PHE A 312 -15.46 4.98 -23.37
C PHE A 312 -14.93 6.29 -22.80
N VAL A 313 -14.93 7.34 -23.62
CA VAL A 313 -14.45 8.67 -23.24
C VAL A 313 -15.31 9.23 -22.11
N SER A 314 -16.63 9.06 -22.15
CA SER A 314 -17.50 9.53 -21.07
C SER A 314 -17.28 8.80 -19.75
N GLY A 315 -16.96 7.50 -19.79
CA GLY A 315 -16.56 6.73 -18.61
C GLY A 315 -15.19 7.12 -18.07
N PHE A 316 -14.25 7.48 -18.96
CA PHE A 316 -12.94 8.00 -18.58
C PHE A 316 -13.03 9.38 -17.91
N SER A 317 -14.04 10.16 -18.28
CA SER A 317 -14.10 11.60 -18.09
C SER A 317 -14.80 12.09 -16.84
N ASP A 318 -14.95 11.28 -15.80
CA ASP A 318 -15.45 11.72 -14.48
C ASP A 318 -14.78 13.04 -14.02
N ARG A 319 -13.52 13.28 -14.42
CA ARG A 319 -12.81 14.56 -14.29
C ARG A 319 -13.16 15.65 -15.30
N PHE A 320 -13.36 15.32 -16.58
CA PHE A 320 -13.75 16.35 -17.57
C PHE A 320 -15.20 16.78 -17.39
N LEU A 321 -16.13 15.89 -17.02
CA LEU A 321 -17.51 16.27 -16.72
C LEU A 321 -17.55 17.24 -15.54
N ALA A 322 -16.87 16.90 -14.43
CA ALA A 322 -16.73 17.80 -13.29
C ALA A 322 -16.04 19.12 -13.67
N SER A 323 -14.99 19.08 -14.51
CA SER A 323 -14.31 20.28 -14.99
C SER A 323 -15.14 21.11 -15.97
N ALA A 324 -16.01 20.50 -16.77
CA ALA A 324 -16.88 21.17 -17.73
C ALA A 324 -18.07 21.83 -17.02
N ILE A 325 -18.71 21.13 -16.08
CA ILE A 325 -19.75 21.69 -15.21
C ILE A 325 -19.19 22.87 -14.39
N GLY A 326 -17.99 22.70 -13.82
CA GLY A 326 -17.32 23.79 -13.09
C GLY A 326 -16.97 25.00 -13.97
N LYS A 327 -16.77 24.81 -15.28
CA LYS A 327 -16.59 25.93 -16.23
C LYS A 327 -17.91 26.60 -16.60
N MET A 328 -18.99 25.83 -16.79
CA MET A 328 -20.31 26.39 -17.10
C MET A 328 -20.96 27.14 -15.92
N LEU A 329 -20.69 26.73 -14.67
CA LEU A 329 -21.21 27.44 -13.50
C LEU A 329 -20.49 28.77 -13.22
N ASN A 330 -19.31 28.98 -13.81
CA ASN A 330 -18.50 30.19 -13.63
C ASN A 330 -18.56 31.14 -14.84
N SER A 331 -19.37 30.84 -15.86
CA SER A 331 -19.61 31.67 -17.05
C SER A 331 -20.99 32.31 -16.99
#